data_AF-A0AAN6LNE7-F1
#
_entry.id   AF-A0AAN6LNE7-F1
#
_cell.length_a   1.000
_cell.length_b   1.000
_cell.length_c   1.000
_cell.angle_alpha   90.00
_cell.angle_beta   90.00
_cell.angle_gamma   90.00
#
_symmetry.space_group_name_H-M   'P 1'
#
loop_
_entity.id
_entity.type
_entity.pdbx_description
1 polymer ?
#
loop_
_entity_poly.entity_id
_entity_poly.type
_entity_poly.pdbx_seq_one_letter_code
_entity_poly.pdbx_strand_id
1 'polypeptide(L)'
;MGLGNPYNATNLLAHGLKRASCINYAQIPTTEQLRKERMNTLLSTQKGRDFFINAAYGVVFKIHSNLLIGQSKPFEQVAYPNNDLGAEKKVDLPEDVHPLLVDRMVCFIYTSAYSVDIDATNAKVVTLQHHTSLPPNTNRNSFELAMDYTQFQVAMYGLGEQLEYSTLMSYAFSRLVQYFLHGSKDQSRVKQLIKIVFQPRGSPYRLCKDEVGALKGLGIAAVLVHEKLHWSGLLRDQFRDLLADELDQPMWKEYWACYKQVKD
;
A
#
# COMPACT_ATOMS: atom_id res chain seq x y z
N MET A 1 -25.25 3.20 25.22
CA MET A 1 -24.79 3.08 26.62
C MET A 1 -23.48 3.82 26.72
N GLY A 2 -23.46 4.97 27.39
CA GLY A 2 -22.27 5.81 27.49
C GLY A 2 -21.15 5.07 28.20
N LEU A 3 -19.98 5.00 27.55
CA LEU A 3 -18.76 4.51 28.18
C LEU A 3 -18.45 5.45 29.35
N GLY A 4 -18.53 4.93 30.58
CA GLY A 4 -18.15 5.70 31.77
C GLY A 4 -16.70 6.18 31.64
N ASN A 5 -16.42 7.40 32.10
CA ASN A 5 -15.09 7.99 32.05
C ASN A 5 -14.04 7.00 32.62
N PRO A 6 -13.07 6.51 31.81
CA PRO A 6 -12.07 5.54 32.28
C PRO A 6 -11.16 6.11 33.37
N TYR A 7 -11.14 7.43 33.54
CA TYR A 7 -10.34 8.16 34.51
C TYR A 7 -11.08 8.48 35.82
N ASN A 8 -12.28 7.93 36.07
CA ASN A 8 -12.94 8.13 37.35
C ASN A 8 -12.23 7.36 38.49
N ALA A 9 -12.39 7.84 39.73
CA ALA A 9 -11.67 7.30 40.89
C ALA A 9 -11.92 5.79 41.11
N THR A 10 -13.13 5.31 40.82
CA THR A 10 -13.50 3.88 40.92
C THR A 10 -12.71 3.02 39.94
N ASN A 11 -12.59 3.47 38.68
CA ASN A 11 -11.85 2.78 37.63
C ASN A 11 -10.34 2.80 37.91
N LEU A 12 -9.81 3.94 38.39
CA LEU A 12 -8.40 4.09 38.74
C LEU A 12 -7.99 3.24 39.96
N LEU A 13 -8.82 3.19 41.01
CA LEU A 13 -8.56 2.36 42.20
C LEU A 13 -8.66 0.86 41.89
N ALA A 14 -9.64 0.46 41.09
CA ALA A 14 -9.79 -0.93 40.68
C ALA A 14 -8.62 -1.37 39.75
N HIS A 15 -8.08 -0.46 38.93
CA HIS A 15 -6.85 -0.67 38.14
C HIS A 15 -5.61 -0.86 39.04
N GLY A 16 -5.42 -0.01 40.05
CA GLY A 16 -4.26 -0.08 40.97
C GLY A 16 -4.26 -1.31 41.90
N LEU A 17 -5.44 -1.83 42.25
CA LEU A 17 -5.59 -2.94 43.20
C LEU A 17 -5.57 -4.34 42.56
N LYS A 18 -5.32 -4.48 41.24
CA LYS A 18 -5.31 -5.76 40.49
C LYS A 18 -6.53 -6.67 40.75
N ARG A 19 -7.69 -6.10 41.14
CA ARG A 19 -8.96 -6.84 41.26
C ARG A 19 -9.61 -6.95 39.88
N ALA A 20 -8.99 -7.77 39.04
CA ALA A 20 -9.10 -7.76 37.58
C ALA A 20 -10.09 -8.78 36.98
N SER A 21 -11.18 -9.10 37.66
CA SER A 21 -12.28 -9.87 37.04
C SER A 21 -13.42 -8.99 36.52
N CYS A 22 -13.46 -7.70 36.89
CA CYS A 22 -14.60 -6.82 36.62
C CYS A 22 -14.30 -5.67 35.64
N ILE A 23 -13.04 -5.41 35.30
CA ILE A 23 -12.66 -4.31 34.41
C ILE A 23 -12.30 -4.87 33.04
N ASN A 24 -13.07 -4.48 32.03
CA ASN A 24 -12.69 -4.69 30.65
C ASN A 24 -11.55 -3.73 30.30
N TYR A 25 -10.30 -4.21 30.39
CA TYR A 25 -9.08 -3.46 30.04
C TYR A 25 -9.10 -2.89 28.62
N ALA A 26 -10.03 -3.29 27.75
CA ALA A 26 -10.24 -2.69 26.43
C ALA A 26 -10.78 -1.23 26.47
N GLN A 27 -11.12 -0.68 27.63
CA GLN A 27 -11.72 0.66 27.75
C GLN A 27 -10.72 1.81 27.88
N ILE A 28 -9.44 1.55 28.21
CA ILE A 28 -8.41 2.60 28.23
C ILE A 28 -7.71 2.60 26.87
N PRO A 29 -7.79 3.70 26.09
CA PRO A 29 -7.12 3.77 24.80
C PRO A 29 -5.61 3.62 24.95
N THR A 30 -4.99 2.77 24.14
CA THR A 30 -3.54 2.68 24.03
C THR A 30 -2.99 3.91 23.30
N THR A 31 -1.70 4.22 23.48
CA THR A 31 -1.01 5.29 22.74
C THR A 31 -1.18 5.14 21.23
N GLU A 32 -1.15 3.91 20.71
CA GLU A 32 -1.39 3.62 19.30
C GLU A 32 -2.81 3.96 18.86
N GLN A 33 -3.81 3.63 19.68
CA GLN A 33 -5.21 3.97 19.41
C GLN A 33 -5.41 5.49 19.36
N LEU A 34 -4.86 6.23 20.33
CA LEU A 34 -4.92 7.70 20.36
C LEU A 34 -4.19 8.33 19.15
N ARG A 35 -3.02 7.79 18.77
CA ARG A 35 -2.28 8.26 17.60
C ARG A 35 -3.10 8.04 16.32
N LYS A 36 -3.68 6.85 16.15
CA LYS A 36 -4.53 6.50 15.02
C LYS A 36 -5.76 7.41 14.93
N GLU A 37 -6.45 7.63 16.05
CA GLU A 37 -7.61 8.52 16.11
C GLU A 37 -7.25 9.97 15.74
N ARG A 38 -6.12 10.47 16.26
CA ARG A 38 -5.61 11.80 15.88
C ARG A 38 -5.31 11.90 14.39
N MET A 39 -4.63 10.92 13.81
CA MET A 39 -4.30 10.93 12.38
C MET A 39 -5.55 10.83 11.50
N ASN A 40 -6.53 10.01 11.88
CA ASN A 40 -7.82 9.94 11.19
C ASN A 40 -8.58 11.28 11.28
N THR A 41 -8.50 11.97 12.41
CA THR A 41 -9.08 13.30 12.57
C THR A 41 -8.40 14.33 11.67
N LEU A 42 -7.06 14.28 11.55
CA LEU A 42 -6.32 15.14 10.63
C LEU A 42 -6.65 14.82 9.16
N LEU A 43 -6.85 13.55 8.81
CA LEU A 43 -7.20 13.13 7.45
C LEU A 43 -8.61 13.60 7.04
N SER A 44 -9.54 13.74 8.00
CA SER A 44 -10.91 14.19 7.72
C SER A 44 -11.09 15.71 7.78
N THR A 45 -10.24 16.43 8.52
CA THR A 45 -10.32 17.91 8.60
C THR A 45 -9.67 18.58 7.39
N GLN A 46 -10.25 19.68 6.92
CA GLN A 46 -9.64 20.56 5.91
C GLN A 46 -8.74 21.65 6.51
N LYS A 47 -8.87 21.90 7.82
CA LYS A 47 -8.18 23.01 8.50
C LYS A 47 -6.67 22.77 8.50
N GLY A 48 -5.89 23.79 8.12
CA GLY A 48 -4.43 23.73 8.19
C GLY A 48 -3.75 23.00 7.04
N ARG A 49 -4.51 22.48 6.06
CA ARG A 49 -3.93 21.93 4.83
C ARG A 49 -3.37 23.07 3.98
N ASP A 50 -2.12 22.95 3.57
CA ASP A 50 -1.33 24.00 2.93
C ASP A 50 -0.45 23.48 1.77
N PHE A 51 -0.51 22.19 1.45
CA PHE A 51 0.20 21.57 0.33
C PHE A 51 -0.78 20.95 -0.66
N PHE A 52 -0.53 21.10 -1.96
CA PHE A 52 -1.38 20.62 -3.05
C PHE A 52 -0.70 19.51 -3.85
N ILE A 53 -1.43 18.43 -4.11
CA ILE A 53 -1.05 17.37 -5.03
C ILE A 53 -2.08 17.38 -6.15
N ASN A 54 -1.64 17.76 -7.35
CA ASN A 54 -2.46 17.74 -8.55
C ASN A 54 -2.25 16.39 -9.23
N ALA A 55 -3.31 15.60 -9.32
CA ALA A 55 -3.33 14.31 -9.99
C ALA A 55 -3.90 14.45 -11.41
N ALA A 56 -3.86 13.35 -12.16
CA ALA A 56 -4.45 13.27 -13.49
C ALA A 56 -5.92 13.72 -13.52
N TYR A 57 -6.36 14.14 -14.70
CA TYR A 57 -7.72 14.61 -14.97
C TYR A 57 -8.15 15.83 -14.14
N GLY A 58 -7.23 16.57 -13.51
CA GLY A 58 -7.55 17.77 -12.74
C GLY A 58 -8.13 17.50 -11.34
N VAL A 59 -7.93 16.29 -10.81
CA VAL A 59 -8.27 15.97 -9.41
C VAL A 59 -7.19 16.56 -8.49
N VAL A 60 -7.61 17.30 -7.47
CA VAL A 60 -6.66 17.95 -6.54
C VAL A 60 -6.85 17.40 -5.14
N PHE A 61 -5.74 17.11 -4.48
CA PHE A 61 -5.67 16.74 -3.07
C PHE A 61 -4.93 17.83 -2.31
N LYS A 62 -5.52 18.29 -1.21
CA LYS A 62 -4.86 19.20 -0.28
C LYS A 62 -4.50 18.43 0.98
N ILE A 63 -3.28 18.57 1.47
CA ILE A 63 -2.77 17.89 2.66
C ILE A 63 -2.01 18.86 3.56
N HIS A 64 -1.64 18.42 4.77
CA HIS A 64 -0.78 19.19 5.65
C HIS A 64 0.69 18.95 5.30
N SER A 65 1.44 20.00 4.99
CA SER A 65 2.84 19.86 4.54
C SER A 65 3.74 19.24 5.63
N ASN A 66 3.41 19.44 6.91
CA ASN A 66 4.15 18.89 8.04
C ASN A 66 4.14 17.36 8.10
N LEU A 67 3.19 16.71 7.42
CA LEU A 67 3.16 15.25 7.31
C LEU A 67 4.12 14.72 6.25
N LEU A 68 4.72 15.59 5.43
CA LEU A 68 5.66 15.21 4.38
C LEU A 68 7.11 15.12 4.87
N ILE A 69 7.40 15.63 6.07
CA ILE A 69 8.75 15.58 6.66
C ILE A 69 9.15 14.12 6.88
N GLY A 70 10.27 13.70 6.28
CA GLY A 70 10.79 12.33 6.37
C GLY A 70 10.02 11.31 5.52
N GLN A 71 9.20 11.76 4.56
CA GLN A 71 8.43 10.90 3.67
C GLN A 71 9.05 10.84 2.26
N SER A 72 8.30 11.23 1.22
CA SER A 72 8.79 11.35 -0.16
C SER A 72 9.72 12.55 -0.28
N LYS A 73 10.98 12.32 -0.71
CA LYS A 73 11.97 13.38 -0.88
C LYS A 73 11.53 14.49 -1.85
N PRO A 74 10.98 14.19 -3.05
CA PRO A 74 10.42 15.22 -3.92
C PRO A 74 9.37 16.09 -3.25
N PHE A 75 8.46 15.47 -2.48
CA PHE A 75 7.39 16.22 -1.81
C PHE A 75 7.94 17.09 -0.66
N GLU A 76 8.88 16.57 0.12
CA GLU A 76 9.52 17.31 1.20
C GLU A 76 10.29 18.54 0.67
N GLN A 77 11.02 18.40 -0.42
CA GLN A 77 11.74 19.51 -1.07
C GLN A 77 10.81 20.62 -1.54
N VAL A 78 9.64 20.28 -2.08
CA VAL A 78 8.60 21.24 -2.48
C VAL A 78 7.92 21.86 -1.26
N ALA A 79 7.71 21.08 -0.20
CA ALA A 79 7.04 21.54 1.02
C ALA A 79 7.92 22.50 1.84
N TYR A 80 9.24 22.30 1.80
CA TYR A 80 10.25 23.01 2.59
C TYR A 80 11.45 23.39 1.71
N PRO A 81 11.28 24.31 0.75
CA PRO A 81 12.37 24.75 -0.12
C PRO A 81 13.42 25.50 0.71
N ASN A 82 14.70 25.20 0.47
CA ASN A 82 15.81 25.77 1.26
C ASN A 82 15.93 27.31 1.15
N ASN A 83 15.41 27.92 0.08
CA ASN A 83 15.70 29.33 -0.26
C ASN A 83 14.47 30.18 -0.63
N ASP A 84 13.24 29.65 -0.58
CA ASP A 84 12.05 30.42 -1.00
C ASP A 84 10.82 30.10 -0.14
N LEU A 85 10.65 30.85 0.96
CA LEU A 85 9.50 30.72 1.85
C LEU A 85 8.17 31.17 1.22
N GLY A 86 8.18 31.79 0.04
CA GLY A 86 7.00 32.28 -0.68
C GLY A 86 6.51 31.36 -1.79
N ALA A 87 7.26 30.30 -2.14
CA ALA A 87 6.90 29.38 -3.19
C ALA A 87 5.57 28.66 -2.91
N GLU A 88 4.77 28.46 -3.96
CA GLU A 88 3.54 27.69 -3.86
C GLU A 88 3.88 26.22 -3.58
N LYS A 89 3.37 25.70 -2.46
CA LYS A 89 3.57 24.30 -2.04
C LYS A 89 2.68 23.37 -2.85
N LYS A 90 3.01 23.14 -4.12
CA LYS A 90 2.26 22.26 -5.01
C LYS A 90 3.16 21.32 -5.79
N VAL A 91 2.66 20.13 -6.07
CA VAL A 91 3.27 19.16 -6.98
C VAL A 91 2.26 18.71 -8.02
N ASP A 92 2.69 18.70 -9.28
CA ASP A 92 1.95 18.15 -10.39
C ASP A 92 2.46 16.72 -10.66
N LEU A 93 1.60 15.74 -10.44
CA LEU A 93 1.93 14.35 -10.75
C LEU A 93 1.76 14.08 -12.25
N PRO A 94 2.56 13.17 -12.83
CA PRO A 94 2.40 12.77 -14.22
C PRO A 94 0.98 12.27 -14.54
N GLU A 95 0.53 12.49 -15.78
CA GLU A 95 -0.85 12.21 -16.22
C GLU A 95 -1.21 10.71 -16.18
N ASP A 96 -0.22 9.83 -16.16
CA ASP A 96 -0.39 8.39 -16.03
C ASP A 96 -0.63 7.93 -14.57
N VAL A 97 -0.45 8.83 -13.58
CA VAL A 97 -0.74 8.53 -12.17
C VAL A 97 -2.23 8.69 -11.89
N HIS A 98 -2.91 7.55 -11.81
CA HIS A 98 -4.35 7.50 -11.60
C HIS A 98 -4.77 8.12 -10.24
N PRO A 99 -5.83 8.97 -10.18
CA PRO A 99 -6.21 9.68 -8.94
C PRO A 99 -6.53 8.78 -7.74
N LEU A 100 -7.05 7.58 -7.95
CA LEU A 100 -7.30 6.64 -6.85
C LEU A 100 -6.02 6.14 -6.16
N LEU A 101 -4.90 6.03 -6.88
CA LEU A 101 -3.61 5.69 -6.26
C LEU A 101 -3.14 6.85 -5.37
N VAL A 102 -3.32 8.09 -5.85
CA VAL A 102 -3.03 9.31 -5.09
C VAL A 102 -3.91 9.41 -3.85
N ASP A 103 -5.20 9.12 -3.96
CA ASP A 103 -6.13 9.10 -2.84
C ASP A 103 -5.69 8.13 -1.73
N ARG A 104 -5.30 6.90 -2.12
CA ARG A 104 -4.79 5.91 -1.17
C ARG A 104 -3.41 6.28 -0.61
N MET A 105 -2.56 6.92 -1.40
CA MET A 105 -1.30 7.51 -0.91
C MET A 105 -1.57 8.65 0.10
N VAL A 106 -2.57 9.50 -0.12
CA VAL A 106 -2.96 10.54 0.84
C VAL A 106 -3.42 9.90 2.15
N CYS A 107 -4.23 8.84 2.10
CA CYS A 107 -4.57 8.07 3.31
C CYS A 107 -3.31 7.52 4.01
N PHE A 108 -2.34 7.02 3.24
CA PHE A 108 -1.08 6.50 3.73
C PHE A 108 -0.21 7.56 4.42
N ILE A 109 -0.11 8.77 3.87
CA ILE A 109 0.65 9.89 4.47
C ILE A 109 0.18 10.18 5.90
N TYR A 110 -1.12 10.05 6.16
CA TYR A 110 -1.69 10.31 7.48
C TYR A 110 -1.62 9.10 8.40
N THR A 111 -1.95 7.91 7.88
CA THR A 111 -2.24 6.75 8.73
C THR A 111 -1.19 5.66 8.67
N SER A 112 -0.19 5.80 7.79
CA SER A 112 0.78 4.75 7.44
C SER A 112 0.13 3.44 6.97
N ALA A 113 -1.10 3.53 6.47
CA ALA A 113 -1.88 2.43 5.92
C ALA A 113 -2.81 2.92 4.81
N TYR A 114 -3.24 2.00 3.96
CA TYR A 114 -4.36 2.24 3.04
C TYR A 114 -5.14 0.95 2.84
N SER A 115 -6.43 1.07 2.56
CA SER A 115 -7.30 -0.05 2.22
C SER A 115 -7.61 -0.08 0.74
N VAL A 116 -7.73 -1.30 0.22
CA VAL A 116 -8.38 -1.56 -1.05
C VAL A 116 -9.83 -1.88 -0.72
N ASP A 117 -10.77 -1.09 -1.24
CA ASP A 117 -12.18 -1.43 -1.14
C ASP A 117 -12.40 -2.58 -2.14
N ILE A 118 -12.47 -3.81 -1.65
CA ILE A 118 -12.67 -4.98 -2.49
C ILE A 118 -14.17 -5.28 -2.48
N ASP A 119 -14.84 -5.04 -3.61
CA ASP A 119 -16.17 -5.58 -3.83
C ASP A 119 -16.08 -7.12 -3.99
N ALA A 120 -17.03 -7.84 -3.40
CA ALA A 120 -17.02 -9.29 -3.23
C ALA A 120 -16.96 -10.06 -4.56
N THR A 121 -17.33 -9.41 -5.67
CA THR A 121 -17.38 -10.03 -6.99
C THR A 121 -16.24 -9.63 -7.93
N ASN A 122 -15.55 -8.50 -7.71
CA ASN A 122 -14.38 -8.06 -8.47
C ASN A 122 -13.66 -6.97 -7.66
N ALA A 123 -12.37 -7.15 -7.39
CA ALA A 123 -11.54 -6.14 -6.75
C ALA A 123 -11.52 -4.88 -7.65
N LYS A 124 -12.30 -3.87 -7.30
CA LYS A 124 -12.37 -2.59 -7.98
C LYS A 124 -12.26 -1.50 -6.95
N VAL A 125 -11.22 -0.67 -7.07
CA VAL A 125 -11.15 0.55 -6.28
C VAL A 125 -12.02 1.58 -7.01
N VAL A 126 -13.11 1.99 -6.38
CA VAL A 126 -14.18 2.76 -7.05
C VAL A 126 -14.34 4.18 -6.56
N THR A 127 -13.92 4.50 -5.33
CA THR A 127 -14.28 5.76 -4.69
C THR A 127 -13.08 6.58 -4.25
N LEU A 128 -13.03 7.84 -4.69
CA LEU A 128 -12.16 8.88 -4.14
C LEU A 128 -12.74 9.39 -2.81
N GLN A 129 -11.99 9.24 -1.72
CA GLN A 129 -12.45 9.58 -0.37
C GLN A 129 -11.87 10.89 0.14
N HIS A 130 -10.68 11.28 -0.33
CA HIS A 130 -9.84 12.32 0.26
C HIS A 130 -9.52 13.47 -0.69
N HIS A 131 -10.21 13.56 -1.84
CA HIS A 131 -10.09 14.67 -2.78
C HIS A 131 -10.52 16.01 -2.15
N THR A 132 -9.90 17.10 -2.58
CA THR A 132 -10.28 18.47 -2.20
C THR A 132 -11.18 19.10 -3.25
N SER A 133 -10.84 18.91 -4.53
CA SER A 133 -11.65 19.38 -5.64
C SER A 133 -11.64 18.37 -6.78
N LEU A 134 -12.79 18.32 -7.48
CA LEU A 134 -12.97 17.53 -8.68
C LEU A 134 -13.24 18.48 -9.87
N PRO A 135 -12.94 18.04 -11.10
CA PRO A 135 -13.36 18.74 -12.31
C PRO A 135 -14.88 18.93 -12.37
N PRO A 136 -15.36 19.97 -13.08
CA PRO A 136 -16.78 20.15 -13.34
C PRO A 136 -17.41 18.88 -13.94
N ASN A 137 -18.66 18.59 -13.56
CA ASN A 137 -19.44 17.44 -14.05
C ASN A 137 -18.87 16.03 -13.72
N THR A 138 -17.92 15.93 -12.79
CA THR A 138 -17.45 14.64 -12.27
C THR A 138 -17.89 14.45 -10.82
N ASN A 139 -17.91 13.21 -10.35
CA ASN A 139 -18.15 12.87 -8.95
C ASN A 139 -17.09 11.88 -8.45
N ARG A 140 -17.12 11.59 -7.15
CA ARG A 140 -16.13 10.71 -6.48
C ARG A 140 -16.03 9.28 -7.05
N ASN A 141 -17.03 8.83 -7.80
CA ASN A 141 -17.08 7.52 -8.45
C ASN A 141 -16.75 7.58 -9.95
N SER A 142 -16.49 8.78 -10.50
CA SER A 142 -16.16 8.96 -11.93
C SER A 142 -14.79 8.43 -12.33
N PHE A 143 -13.97 8.01 -11.35
CA PHE A 143 -12.58 7.61 -11.52
C PHE A 143 -12.41 6.13 -11.17
N GLU A 144 -13.26 5.25 -11.69
CA GLU A 144 -13.14 3.81 -11.43
C GLU A 144 -11.80 3.28 -11.95
N LEU A 145 -11.08 2.55 -11.09
CA LEU A 145 -9.86 1.85 -11.46
C LEU A 145 -10.11 0.35 -11.48
N ALA A 146 -10.19 -0.20 -12.69
CA ALA A 146 -10.32 -1.63 -12.93
C ALA A 146 -8.96 -2.32 -12.75
N MET A 147 -8.53 -2.46 -11.50
CA MET A 147 -7.34 -3.21 -11.10
C MET A 147 -7.70 -4.17 -9.98
N ASP A 148 -7.28 -5.42 -10.12
CA ASP A 148 -7.37 -6.34 -8.99
C ASP A 148 -6.41 -5.96 -7.86
N TYR A 149 -6.50 -6.69 -6.75
CA TYR A 149 -5.66 -6.45 -5.58
C TYR A 149 -4.16 -6.51 -5.90
N THR A 150 -3.70 -7.46 -6.69
CA THR A 150 -2.28 -7.62 -7.03
C THR A 150 -1.80 -6.47 -7.89
N GLN A 151 -2.54 -6.13 -8.96
CA GLN A 151 -2.24 -4.98 -9.82
C GLN A 151 -2.21 -3.69 -9.01
N PHE A 152 -3.19 -3.49 -8.13
CA PHE A 152 -3.28 -2.31 -7.29
C PHE A 152 -2.05 -2.17 -6.36
N GLN A 153 -1.66 -3.24 -5.66
CA GLN A 153 -0.50 -3.18 -4.76
C GLN A 153 0.81 -2.97 -5.53
N VAL A 154 0.97 -3.57 -6.72
CA VAL A 154 2.14 -3.32 -7.58
C VAL A 154 2.13 -1.87 -8.10
N ALA A 155 0.97 -1.32 -8.46
CA ALA A 155 0.86 0.08 -8.86
C ALA A 155 1.18 1.04 -7.70
N MET A 156 0.75 0.75 -6.47
CA MET A 156 1.16 1.52 -5.28
C MET A 156 2.67 1.43 -5.01
N TYR A 157 3.29 0.27 -5.26
CA TYR A 157 4.74 0.12 -5.19
C TYR A 157 5.43 0.98 -6.27
N GLY A 158 4.96 0.91 -7.52
CA GLY A 158 5.48 1.72 -8.63
C GLY A 158 5.34 3.23 -8.40
N LEU A 159 4.21 3.68 -7.86
CA LEU A 159 4.02 5.06 -7.41
C LEU A 159 5.07 5.45 -6.35
N GLY A 160 5.37 4.53 -5.42
CA GLY A 160 6.44 4.71 -4.45
C GLY A 160 7.82 4.86 -5.10
N GLU A 161 8.15 4.05 -6.11
CA GLU A 161 9.41 4.20 -6.86
C GLU A 161 9.50 5.56 -7.56
N GLN A 162 8.42 5.97 -8.24
CA GLN A 162 8.35 7.23 -8.97
C GLN A 162 8.52 8.45 -8.06
N LEU A 163 8.06 8.36 -6.81
CA LEU A 163 8.11 9.43 -5.82
C LEU A 163 9.26 9.30 -4.81
N GLU A 164 10.18 8.35 -5.03
CA GLU A 164 11.26 8.01 -4.08
C GLU A 164 10.74 7.79 -2.63
N TYR A 165 9.58 7.14 -2.51
CA TYR A 165 8.84 7.01 -1.26
C TYR A 165 8.98 5.60 -0.66
N SER A 166 10.10 5.37 0.04
CA SER A 166 10.52 4.04 0.51
C SER A 166 9.55 3.35 1.49
N THR A 167 8.88 4.11 2.35
CA THR A 167 7.90 3.54 3.30
C THR A 167 6.63 3.08 2.60
N LEU A 168 6.20 3.79 1.55
CA LEU A 168 5.08 3.37 0.70
C LEU A 168 5.41 2.08 -0.06
N MET A 169 6.60 2.02 -0.67
CA MET A 169 7.10 0.80 -1.32
C MET A 169 7.14 -0.38 -0.35
N SER A 170 7.71 -0.18 0.85
CA SER A 170 7.81 -1.20 1.90
C SER A 170 6.43 -1.71 2.33
N TYR A 171 5.47 -0.79 2.50
CA TYR A 171 4.11 -1.17 2.87
C TYR A 171 3.45 -1.99 1.76
N ALA A 172 3.44 -1.51 0.52
CA ALA A 172 2.87 -2.23 -0.63
C ALA A 172 3.51 -3.63 -0.80
N PHE A 173 4.83 -3.72 -0.68
CA PHE A 173 5.56 -4.98 -0.72
C PHE A 173 5.13 -5.92 0.42
N SER A 174 5.00 -5.42 1.65
CA SER A 174 4.56 -6.23 2.80
C SER A 174 3.15 -6.80 2.60
N ARG A 175 2.25 -6.04 1.96
CA ARG A 175 0.89 -6.47 1.62
C ARG A 175 0.90 -7.58 0.57
N LEU A 176 1.80 -7.51 -0.41
CA LEU A 176 2.01 -8.58 -1.40
C LEU A 176 2.62 -9.83 -0.76
N VAL A 177 3.62 -9.68 0.11
CA VAL A 177 4.22 -10.79 0.88
C VAL A 177 3.15 -11.53 1.69
N GLN A 178 2.33 -10.80 2.46
CA GLN A 178 1.23 -11.39 3.22
C GLN A 178 0.25 -12.14 2.31
N TYR A 179 -0.09 -11.56 1.16
CA TYR A 179 -1.05 -12.14 0.23
C TYR A 179 -0.53 -13.41 -0.45
N PHE A 180 0.73 -13.44 -0.88
CA PHE A 180 1.28 -14.54 -1.69
C PHE A 180 1.99 -15.63 -0.90
N LEU A 181 2.68 -15.29 0.18
CA LEU A 181 3.46 -16.25 0.96
C LEU A 181 2.68 -16.82 2.16
N HIS A 182 1.72 -16.07 2.70
CA HIS A 182 0.97 -16.48 3.90
C HIS A 182 -0.52 -16.71 3.66
N GLY A 183 -1.12 -16.04 2.66
CA GLY A 183 -2.57 -15.97 2.53
C GLY A 183 -3.20 -16.84 1.43
N SER A 184 -2.52 -17.02 0.29
CA SER A 184 -3.12 -17.66 -0.88
C SER A 184 -2.65 -19.10 -1.07
N LYS A 185 -3.58 -20.02 -1.31
CA LYS A 185 -3.31 -21.34 -1.95
C LYS A 185 -3.65 -21.34 -3.44
N ASP A 186 -4.19 -20.23 -3.93
CA ASP A 186 -4.69 -20.09 -5.28
C ASP A 186 -3.54 -19.78 -6.24
N GLN A 187 -3.30 -20.74 -7.15
CA GLN A 187 -2.22 -20.75 -8.11
C GLN A 187 -2.41 -19.70 -9.22
N SER A 188 -3.67 -19.40 -9.55
CA SER A 188 -4.00 -18.42 -10.59
C SER A 188 -3.45 -17.04 -10.25
N ARG A 189 -3.43 -16.70 -8.95
CA ARG A 189 -2.87 -15.45 -8.43
C ARG A 189 -1.36 -15.40 -8.55
N VAL A 190 -0.65 -16.50 -8.27
CA VAL A 190 0.83 -16.55 -8.42
C VAL A 190 1.20 -16.37 -9.89
N LYS A 191 0.47 -17.04 -10.80
CA LYS A 191 0.64 -16.84 -12.25
C LYS A 191 0.43 -15.38 -12.65
N GLN A 192 -0.58 -14.74 -12.07
CA GLN A 192 -0.86 -13.33 -12.32
C GLN A 192 0.24 -12.41 -11.80
N LEU A 193 0.77 -12.67 -10.60
CA LEU A 193 1.91 -11.92 -10.06
C LEU A 193 3.11 -11.98 -11.01
N ILE A 194 3.50 -13.19 -11.45
CA ILE A 194 4.61 -13.35 -12.41
C ILE A 194 4.36 -12.53 -13.67
N LYS A 195 3.17 -12.68 -14.27
CA LYS A 195 2.81 -11.93 -15.48
C LYS A 195 2.95 -10.42 -15.30
N ILE A 196 2.68 -9.88 -14.12
CA ILE A 196 2.78 -8.45 -13.84
C ILE A 196 4.25 -8.03 -13.64
N VAL A 197 5.00 -8.74 -12.79
CA VAL A 197 6.35 -8.31 -12.37
C VAL A 197 7.44 -8.61 -13.41
N PHE A 198 7.19 -9.54 -14.33
CA PHE A 198 8.10 -9.88 -15.44
C PHE A 198 7.74 -9.18 -16.77
N GLN A 199 6.82 -8.21 -16.77
CA GLN A 199 6.55 -7.41 -17.96
C GLN A 199 7.83 -6.77 -18.54
N PRO A 200 8.05 -6.84 -19.87
CA PRO A 200 9.22 -6.25 -20.51
C PRO A 200 9.36 -4.75 -20.25
N ARG A 201 10.59 -4.24 -20.28
CA ARG A 201 10.84 -2.79 -20.21
C ARG A 201 10.13 -2.09 -21.38
N GLY A 202 9.37 -1.04 -21.10
CA GLY A 202 8.59 -0.31 -22.10
C GLY A 202 7.21 -0.90 -22.42
N SER A 203 6.83 -2.04 -21.81
CA SER A 203 5.47 -2.56 -21.94
C SER A 203 4.46 -1.58 -21.34
N PRO A 204 3.33 -1.28 -22.01
CA PRO A 204 2.28 -0.42 -21.46
C PRO A 204 1.56 -1.06 -20.27
N TYR A 205 1.74 -2.38 -20.06
CA TYR A 205 1.18 -3.11 -18.93
C TYR A 205 2.13 -3.17 -17.73
N ARG A 206 3.30 -2.54 -17.83
CA ARG A 206 4.30 -2.54 -16.75
C ARG A 206 3.92 -1.48 -15.72
N LEU A 207 3.57 -1.93 -14.53
CA LEU A 207 3.10 -1.08 -13.43
C LEU A 207 4.21 -0.51 -12.53
N CYS A 208 5.43 -1.05 -12.62
CA CYS A 208 6.57 -0.61 -11.81
C CYS A 208 7.90 -0.88 -12.53
N LYS A 209 8.95 -0.15 -12.15
CA LYS A 209 10.31 -0.37 -12.66
C LYS A 209 10.97 -1.56 -11.96
N ASP A 210 10.67 -1.79 -10.69
CA ASP A 210 11.30 -2.82 -9.85
C ASP A 210 12.83 -2.79 -9.97
N GLU A 211 13.42 -1.61 -9.76
CA GLU A 211 14.85 -1.37 -10.07
C GLU A 211 15.78 -2.27 -9.26
N VAL A 212 15.40 -2.58 -8.03
CA VAL A 212 16.13 -3.45 -7.10
C VAL A 212 15.73 -4.94 -7.22
N GLY A 213 14.74 -5.26 -8.06
CA GLY A 213 14.29 -6.64 -8.29
C GLY A 213 13.52 -7.28 -7.12
N ALA A 214 12.97 -6.47 -6.20
CA ALA A 214 12.28 -6.97 -5.02
C ALA A 214 10.97 -7.69 -5.38
N LEU A 215 10.19 -7.13 -6.31
CA LEU A 215 8.92 -7.72 -6.73
C LEU A 215 9.13 -8.97 -7.58
N LYS A 216 10.14 -8.99 -8.45
CA LYS A 216 10.57 -10.22 -9.14
C LYS A 216 11.02 -11.29 -8.16
N GLY A 217 11.84 -10.95 -7.17
CA GLY A 217 12.25 -11.86 -6.10
C GLY A 217 11.06 -12.45 -5.34
N LEU A 218 10.06 -11.62 -5.01
CA LEU A 218 8.80 -12.09 -4.41
C LEU A 218 8.04 -13.05 -5.34
N GLY A 219 7.97 -12.75 -6.63
CA GLY A 219 7.37 -13.64 -7.62
C GLY A 219 8.00 -15.04 -7.60
N ILE A 220 9.34 -15.09 -7.64
CA ILE A 220 10.09 -16.36 -7.57
C ILE A 220 9.84 -17.06 -6.24
N ALA A 221 9.95 -16.35 -5.12
CA ALA A 221 9.69 -16.92 -3.79
C ALA A 221 8.28 -17.50 -3.67
N ALA A 222 7.27 -16.81 -4.20
CA ALA A 222 5.89 -17.28 -4.20
C ALA A 222 5.74 -18.59 -4.99
N VAL A 223 6.39 -18.72 -6.16
CA VAL A 223 6.39 -19.97 -6.92
C VAL A 223 6.99 -21.11 -6.11
N LEU A 224 8.15 -20.89 -5.48
CA LEU A 224 8.85 -21.93 -4.71
C LEU A 224 8.07 -22.40 -3.48
N VAL A 225 7.45 -21.46 -2.75
CA VAL A 225 6.60 -21.76 -1.61
C VAL A 225 5.38 -22.58 -2.05
N HIS A 226 4.71 -22.16 -3.12
CA HIS A 226 3.54 -22.87 -3.65
C HIS A 226 3.91 -24.23 -4.24
N GLU A 227 5.05 -24.36 -4.93
CA GLU A 227 5.57 -25.62 -5.45
C GLU A 227 5.80 -26.63 -4.32
N LYS A 228 6.34 -26.18 -3.18
CA LYS A 228 6.62 -27.02 -2.01
C LYS A 228 5.34 -27.44 -1.28
N LEU A 229 4.41 -26.51 -1.08
CA LEU A 229 3.27 -26.71 -0.19
C LEU A 229 2.01 -27.21 -0.88
N HIS A 230 1.82 -26.93 -2.17
CA HIS A 230 0.50 -26.99 -2.80
C HIS A 230 0.47 -27.66 -4.18
N TRP A 231 1.59 -27.82 -4.88
CA TRP A 231 1.56 -28.33 -6.26
C TRP A 231 1.88 -29.82 -6.34
N SER A 232 1.11 -30.53 -7.17
CA SER A 232 1.46 -31.87 -7.64
C SER A 232 2.57 -31.80 -8.71
N GLY A 233 3.23 -32.93 -8.99
CA GLY A 233 4.28 -32.99 -10.02
C GLY A 233 3.83 -32.47 -11.39
N LEU A 234 2.63 -32.87 -11.84
CA LEU A 234 2.07 -32.41 -13.12
C LEU A 234 1.88 -30.88 -13.19
N LEU A 235 1.44 -30.28 -12.09
CA LEU A 235 1.21 -28.83 -11.98
C LEU A 235 2.52 -28.04 -11.97
N ARG A 236 3.55 -28.60 -11.35
CA ARG A 236 4.90 -28.05 -11.36
C ARG A 236 5.47 -27.97 -12.77
N ASP A 237 5.31 -29.02 -13.56
CA ASP A 237 5.83 -29.06 -14.92
C ASP A 237 5.10 -28.06 -15.83
N GLN A 238 3.76 -27.99 -15.76
CA GLN A 238 2.97 -26.99 -16.50
C GLN A 238 3.34 -25.54 -16.15
N PHE A 239 3.67 -25.27 -14.89
CA PHE A 239 4.05 -23.92 -14.48
C PHE A 239 5.49 -23.58 -14.89
N ARG A 240 6.40 -24.56 -14.90
CA ARG A 240 7.77 -24.39 -15.40
C ARG A 240 7.79 -24.10 -16.89
N ASP A 241 6.98 -24.80 -17.67
CA ASP A 241 6.83 -24.52 -19.10
C ASP A 241 6.34 -23.09 -19.35
N LEU A 242 5.49 -22.57 -18.45
CA LEU A 242 4.96 -21.22 -18.54
C LEU A 242 5.98 -20.13 -18.17
N LEU A 243 7.05 -20.51 -17.48
CA LEU A 243 8.14 -19.63 -17.07
C LEU A 243 9.44 -19.90 -17.83
N ALA A 244 9.40 -20.71 -18.90
CA ALA A 244 10.62 -21.24 -19.53
C ALA A 244 11.64 -20.15 -19.87
N ASP A 245 11.17 -18.98 -20.30
CA ASP A 245 12.00 -17.82 -20.65
C ASP A 245 12.56 -17.09 -19.42
N GLU A 246 11.87 -17.16 -18.29
CA GLU A 246 12.22 -16.54 -17.01
C GLU A 246 13.12 -17.43 -16.13
N LEU A 247 13.04 -18.75 -16.28
CA LEU A 247 13.81 -19.76 -15.52
C LEU A 247 15.32 -19.62 -15.74
N ASP A 248 15.75 -19.08 -16.88
CA ASP A 248 17.16 -18.90 -17.21
C ASP A 248 17.80 -17.65 -16.62
N GLN A 249 17.02 -16.76 -16.00
CA GLN A 249 17.53 -15.54 -15.37
C GLN A 249 18.41 -15.87 -14.14
N PRO A 250 19.52 -15.15 -13.91
CA PRO A 250 20.44 -15.41 -12.78
C PRO A 250 19.74 -15.44 -11.42
N MET A 251 18.79 -14.51 -11.21
CA MET A 251 17.99 -14.41 -9.98
C MET A 251 17.20 -15.70 -9.71
N TRP A 252 16.65 -16.34 -10.75
CA TRP A 252 15.94 -17.61 -10.59
C TRP A 252 16.87 -18.73 -10.07
N LYS A 253 18.07 -18.83 -10.64
CA LYS A 253 19.07 -19.85 -10.29
C LYS A 253 19.51 -19.71 -8.83
N GLU A 254 19.71 -18.48 -8.35
CA GLU A 254 20.04 -18.19 -6.95
C GLU A 254 18.95 -18.66 -5.98
N TYR A 255 17.71 -18.24 -6.22
CA TYR A 255 16.57 -18.63 -5.38
C TYR A 255 16.33 -20.15 -5.41
N TRP A 256 16.54 -20.80 -6.57
CA TRP A 256 16.43 -22.25 -6.69
C TRP A 256 17.53 -23.00 -5.92
N ALA A 257 18.76 -22.48 -5.90
CA ALA A 257 19.84 -23.04 -5.11
C ALA A 257 19.54 -22.98 -3.60
N CYS A 258 19.06 -21.82 -3.11
CA CYS A 258 18.62 -21.66 -1.73
C CYS A 258 17.44 -22.59 -1.41
N TYR A 259 16.47 -22.72 -2.32
CA TYR A 259 15.34 -23.62 -2.15
C TYR A 259 15.77 -25.09 -1.97
N LYS A 260 16.71 -25.57 -2.79
CA LYS A 260 17.25 -26.94 -2.65
C LYS A 260 17.87 -27.17 -1.27
N GLN A 261 18.66 -26.22 -0.77
CA GLN A 261 19.28 -26.30 0.56
C GLN A 261 18.26 -26.36 1.73
N VAL A 262 17.04 -25.84 1.54
CA VAL A 262 15.97 -25.81 2.55
C VAL A 262 14.96 -26.96 2.36
N LYS A 263 15.05 -27.66 1.23
CA LYS A 263 14.19 -28.80 0.91
C LYS A 263 14.82 -30.12 1.35
N ASP A 264 16.13 -30.23 1.23
CA ASP A 264 16.96 -31.34 1.73
C ASP A 264 17.23 -31.20 3.23
#